data_AF-A0A2N5K1W2-F1
#
_entry.id   AF-A0A2N5K1W2-F1
#
_cell.length_a   1.000
_cell.length_b   1.000
_cell.length_c   1.000
_cell.angle_alpha   90.00
_cell.angle_beta   90.00
_cell.angle_gamma   90.00
#
_symmetry.space_group_name_H-M   'P 1'
#
loop_
_entity.id
_entity.type
_entity.pdbx_description
1 polymer ?
#
loop_
_entity_poly.entity_id
_entity_poly.type
_entity_poly.pdbx_seq_one_letter_code
_entity_poly.pdbx_strand_id
1 'polypeptide(L)'
;MPYPVRAFVAVVLSLVIALPAVGHASLPQGARGAPRLVRRTEHFMVTLARGSLHRKEALEFIARLEPTLAVVAERFGTPFNGRERVDILPPQRGACAIRGLTFSGKRQIQLFYGPNTDLDRLQALMAHELVHQLQRERFGDRVQQSADVILLEGWAMVASDDFARTPDGGEPRWQARMREQVRQNAILPLTVDLGRNCRTTTRNTIYDHWASFVAFLEQQYGQEALATVYASGHGRAAGSADYAQVYGKSFADLEAEWRVWVQGQ
;
A
#
# COMPACT_ATOMS: atom_id res chain seq x y z
N MET A 1 32.60 3.23 -27.16
CA MET A 1 31.25 2.63 -27.23
C MET A 1 30.69 2.57 -25.82
N PRO A 2 29.71 3.40 -25.45
CA PRO A 2 29.11 3.35 -24.11
C PRO A 2 27.97 2.32 -24.09
N TYR A 3 27.96 1.46 -23.08
CA TYR A 3 26.87 0.53 -22.80
C TYR A 3 25.65 1.30 -22.26
N PRO A 4 24.41 0.97 -22.67
CA PRO A 4 23.23 1.61 -22.10
C PRO A 4 22.94 1.03 -20.71
N VAL A 5 22.92 1.91 -19.70
CA VAL A 5 22.37 1.61 -18.37
C VAL A 5 20.86 1.48 -18.51
N ARG A 6 20.34 0.25 -18.41
CA ARG A 6 18.89 0.01 -18.32
C ARG A 6 18.43 0.44 -16.93
N ALA A 7 17.68 1.54 -16.87
CA ALA A 7 16.94 1.94 -15.68
C ALA A 7 15.88 0.87 -15.37
N PHE A 8 16.11 0.08 -14.32
CA PHE A 8 15.09 -0.81 -13.77
C PHE A 8 14.13 0.03 -12.92
N VAL A 9 12.96 0.34 -13.46
CA VAL A 9 11.85 0.94 -12.69
C VAL A 9 11.30 -0.15 -11.76
N ALA A 10 11.52 0.00 -10.46
CA ALA A 10 11.14 -0.98 -9.45
C ALA A 10 10.03 -0.40 -8.54
N VAL A 11 8.84 -0.99 -8.59
CA VAL A 11 7.59 -0.42 -8.04
C VAL A 11 7.27 -0.92 -6.62
N VAL A 12 6.82 -0.03 -5.73
CA VAL A 12 6.36 -0.29 -4.34
C VAL A 12 5.08 -1.14 -4.36
N LEU A 13 4.95 -2.13 -3.47
CA LEU A 13 3.89 -3.14 -3.60
C LEU A 13 3.43 -3.83 -2.30
N SER A 14 2.32 -3.37 -1.76
CA SER A 14 1.60 -3.95 -0.62
C SER A 14 0.41 -4.78 -1.11
N LEU A 15 0.01 -5.82 -0.38
CA LEU A 15 -1.24 -6.54 -0.66
C LEU A 15 -1.86 -6.97 0.67
N VAL A 16 -3.09 -6.53 0.95
CA VAL A 16 -3.92 -7.15 1.99
C VAL A 16 -4.94 -8.10 1.33
N ILE A 17 -4.64 -9.41 1.30
CA ILE A 17 -5.65 -10.41 0.91
C ILE A 17 -6.48 -10.80 2.15
N ALA A 18 -7.80 -10.55 2.14
CA ALA A 18 -8.73 -11.43 2.83
C ALA A 18 -8.92 -12.66 1.94
N LEU A 19 -8.21 -13.75 2.24
CA LEU A 19 -8.30 -15.00 1.47
C LEU A 19 -9.67 -15.65 1.74
N PRO A 20 -10.56 -15.84 0.76
CA PRO A 20 -11.59 -16.85 0.88
C PRO A 20 -10.89 -18.19 0.68
N ALA A 21 -10.52 -18.86 1.76
CA ALA A 21 -10.02 -20.26 1.79
C ALA A 21 -9.28 -20.72 0.51
N VAL A 22 -8.29 -19.96 0.05
CA VAL A 22 -7.43 -20.41 -1.06
C VAL A 22 -6.35 -21.27 -0.43
N GLY A 23 -6.24 -22.50 -0.93
CA GLY A 23 -5.36 -23.54 -0.44
C GLY A 23 -3.97 -23.02 -0.08
N HIS A 24 -3.43 -23.57 1.01
CA HIS A 24 -2.14 -23.24 1.61
C HIS A 24 -1.11 -22.75 0.59
N ALA A 25 -0.94 -21.44 0.49
CA ALA A 25 0.24 -20.84 -0.07
C ALA A 25 1.40 -21.29 0.79
N SER A 26 2.00 -22.41 0.40
CA SER A 26 3.11 -23.02 1.12
C SER A 26 4.25 -22.02 1.12
N LEU A 27 4.63 -21.56 2.31
CA LEU A 27 5.83 -20.78 2.51
C LEU A 27 6.99 -21.51 1.82
N PRO A 28 7.79 -20.83 0.98
CA PRO A 28 8.92 -21.49 0.33
C PRO A 28 9.82 -22.12 1.39
N GLN A 29 10.13 -23.41 1.22
CA GLN A 29 10.91 -24.29 2.13
C GLN A 29 12.38 -23.86 2.36
N GLY A 30 12.76 -22.61 2.09
CA GLY A 30 14.15 -22.13 2.13
C GLY A 30 14.58 -21.38 3.40
N ALA A 31 13.66 -20.94 4.26
CA ALA A 31 14.01 -20.15 5.45
C ALA A 31 13.98 -21.00 6.73
N ARG A 32 14.94 -21.93 6.89
CA ARG A 32 15.13 -22.61 8.18
C ARG A 32 15.76 -21.64 9.19
N GLY A 33 14.90 -21.01 10.00
CA GLY A 33 15.26 -20.20 11.15
C GLY A 33 14.18 -19.16 11.46
N ALA A 34 13.67 -19.14 12.69
CA ALA A 34 12.75 -18.11 13.14
C ALA A 34 13.40 -16.71 12.99
N PRO A 35 12.64 -15.68 12.55
CA PRO A 35 13.14 -14.30 12.52
C PRO A 35 13.70 -13.89 13.88
N ARG A 36 14.90 -13.27 13.88
CA ARG A 36 15.57 -12.86 15.11
C ARG A 36 15.37 -11.38 15.36
N LEU A 37 15.11 -11.00 16.60
CA LEU A 37 15.03 -9.60 17.01
C LEU A 37 16.35 -8.88 16.68
N VAL A 38 16.26 -7.77 15.94
CA VAL A 38 17.39 -6.88 15.65
C VAL A 38 17.41 -5.71 16.61
N ARG A 39 16.27 -5.03 16.76
CA ARG A 39 16.15 -3.84 17.61
C ARG A 39 14.69 -3.62 18.02
N ARG A 40 14.52 -2.98 19.17
CA ARG A 40 13.28 -2.34 19.60
C ARG A 40 13.47 -0.82 19.59
N THR A 41 12.44 -0.13 19.14
CA THR A 41 12.29 1.32 19.29
C THR A 41 11.06 1.57 20.16
N GLU A 42 10.57 2.80 20.20
CA GLU A 42 9.34 3.14 20.91
C GLU A 42 8.16 2.33 20.35
N HIS A 43 7.93 2.49 19.05
CA HIS A 43 6.77 1.94 18.33
C HIS A 43 7.07 0.67 17.54
N PHE A 44 8.33 0.22 17.45
CA PHE A 44 8.69 -0.94 16.61
C PHE A 44 9.46 -2.04 17.34
N MET A 45 9.14 -3.29 16.99
CA MET A 45 9.97 -4.46 17.24
C MET A 45 10.35 -5.08 15.91
N VAL A 46 11.61 -4.91 15.49
CA VAL A 46 12.06 -5.35 14.16
C VAL A 46 12.81 -6.65 14.24
N THR A 47 12.36 -7.64 13.47
CA THR A 47 13.00 -8.95 13.34
C THR A 47 13.52 -9.18 11.92
N LEU A 48 14.55 -10.02 11.80
CA LEU A 48 15.22 -10.32 10.55
C LEU A 48 15.34 -11.84 10.36
N ALA A 49 14.85 -12.33 9.23
CA ALA A 49 15.00 -13.73 8.83
C ALA A 49 16.27 -13.95 8.00
N ARG A 50 16.79 -15.19 8.00
CA ARG A 50 17.93 -15.54 7.14
C ARG A 50 17.57 -15.37 5.66
N GLY A 51 18.43 -14.69 4.90
CA GLY A 51 18.21 -14.44 3.46
C GLY A 51 17.41 -13.17 3.16
N SER A 52 17.09 -12.37 4.19
CA SER A 52 16.56 -11.02 4.04
C SER A 52 17.68 -9.97 4.01
N LEU A 53 17.44 -8.71 4.43
CA LEU A 53 18.44 -7.64 4.47
C LEU A 53 19.72 -8.04 5.23
N HIS A 54 20.85 -7.40 4.89
CA HIS A 54 22.01 -7.39 5.76
C HIS A 54 21.72 -6.62 7.06
N ARG A 55 22.39 -6.99 8.15
CA ARG A 55 22.18 -6.36 9.47
C ARG A 55 22.43 -4.84 9.43
N LYS A 56 23.41 -4.38 8.65
CA LYS A 56 23.70 -2.95 8.47
C LYS A 56 22.52 -2.23 7.82
N GLU A 57 22.03 -2.73 6.70
CA GLU A 57 20.85 -2.21 5.99
C GLU A 57 19.60 -2.21 6.89
N ALA A 58 19.40 -3.27 7.67
CA ALA A 58 18.30 -3.34 8.62
C ALA A 58 18.40 -2.24 9.69
N LEU A 59 19.59 -1.96 10.23
CA LEU A 59 19.78 -0.89 11.21
C LEU A 59 19.55 0.51 10.61
N GLU A 60 19.99 0.72 9.36
CA GLU A 60 19.72 1.96 8.61
C GLU A 60 18.23 2.14 8.34
N PHE A 61 17.52 1.08 7.95
CA PHE A 61 16.07 1.10 7.81
C PHE A 61 15.36 1.37 9.13
N ILE A 62 15.77 0.72 10.23
CA ILE A 62 15.17 0.91 11.56
C ILE A 62 15.28 2.37 12.02
N ALA A 63 16.38 3.06 11.70
CA ALA A 63 16.56 4.47 12.03
C ALA A 63 15.54 5.40 11.35
N ARG A 64 14.88 4.94 10.28
CA ARG A 64 13.88 5.69 9.51
C ARG A 64 12.44 5.45 9.98
N LEU A 65 12.20 4.43 10.81
CA LEU A 65 10.84 3.98 11.15
C LEU A 65 10.06 4.99 11.98
N GLU A 66 10.64 5.52 13.05
CA GLU A 66 9.94 6.49 13.92
C GLU A 66 9.64 7.81 13.17
N PRO A 67 10.60 8.40 12.40
CA PRO A 67 10.27 9.54 11.54
C PRO A 67 9.19 9.24 10.50
N THR A 68 9.23 8.06 9.86
CA THR A 68 8.20 7.66 8.90
C THR A 68 6.83 7.55 9.56
N LEU A 69 6.75 6.95 10.75
CA LEU A 69 5.51 6.86 11.51
C LEU A 69 4.93 8.24 11.82
N ALA A 70 5.77 9.16 12.30
CA ALA A 70 5.32 10.51 12.63
C ALA A 70 4.67 11.22 11.44
N VAL A 71 5.31 11.20 10.27
CA VAL A 71 4.80 11.83 9.04
C VAL A 71 3.49 11.17 8.60
N VAL A 72 3.43 9.83 8.55
CA VAL A 72 2.22 9.13 8.07
C VAL A 72 1.05 9.28 9.04
N ALA A 73 1.31 9.26 10.36
CA ALA A 73 0.29 9.45 11.39
C ALA A 73 -0.28 10.87 11.35
N GLU A 74 0.58 11.89 11.21
CA GLU A 74 0.18 13.29 11.03
C GLU A 74 -0.68 13.44 9.77
N ARG A 75 -0.18 12.94 8.62
CA ARG A 75 -0.88 13.05 7.34
C ARG A 75 -2.22 12.34 7.32
N PHE A 76 -2.32 11.15 7.93
CA PHE A 76 -3.57 10.41 8.01
C PHE A 76 -4.52 10.98 9.09
N GLY A 77 -4.00 11.81 10.01
CA GLY A 77 -4.76 12.42 11.09
C GLY A 77 -5.20 11.42 12.15
N THR A 78 -4.43 10.36 12.40
CA THR A 78 -4.73 9.35 13.43
C THR A 78 -3.49 9.06 14.25
N PRO A 79 -3.56 9.14 15.60
CA PRO A 79 -2.43 8.79 16.44
C PRO A 79 -2.13 7.29 16.34
N PHE A 80 -0.85 6.95 16.37
CA PHE A 80 -0.42 5.58 16.49
C PHE A 80 -0.28 5.21 17.97
N ASN A 81 -1.08 4.25 18.44
CA ASN A 81 -1.03 3.81 19.83
C ASN A 81 -0.33 2.48 19.92
N GLY A 82 0.73 2.29 20.71
CA GLY A 82 1.32 0.98 21.01
C GLY A 82 2.52 0.57 20.12
N ARG A 83 2.77 -0.73 19.93
CA ARG A 83 3.97 -1.23 19.24
C ARG A 83 3.65 -2.20 18.11
N GLU A 84 4.24 -1.96 16.94
CA GLU A 84 4.18 -2.81 15.75
C GLU A 84 5.36 -3.78 15.71
N ARG A 85 5.08 -5.04 15.39
CA ARG A 85 6.12 -5.99 15.00
C ARG A 85 6.39 -5.86 13.51
N VAL A 86 7.64 -5.65 13.12
CA VAL A 86 8.07 -5.63 11.72
C VAL A 86 8.97 -6.83 11.45
N ASP A 87 8.50 -7.76 10.65
CA ASP A 87 9.29 -8.92 10.23
C ASP A 87 9.85 -8.69 8.82
N ILE A 88 11.17 -8.65 8.72
CA ILE A 88 11.87 -8.56 7.44
C ILE A 88 12.23 -9.98 7.00
N LEU A 89 11.53 -10.44 5.97
CA LEU A 89 11.54 -11.79 5.45
C LEU A 89 12.24 -11.85 4.08
N PRO A 90 12.73 -13.03 3.65
CA PRO A 90 13.38 -13.17 2.35
C PRO A 90 12.41 -12.82 1.20
N PRO A 91 12.93 -12.30 0.07
CA PRO A 91 12.08 -11.84 -1.01
C PRO A 91 11.29 -12.99 -1.64
N GLN A 92 10.00 -12.73 -1.88
CA GLN A 92 9.16 -13.63 -2.66
C GLN A 92 9.48 -13.52 -4.17
N ARG A 93 9.27 -14.64 -4.88
CA ARG A 93 9.49 -14.78 -6.33
C ARG A 93 8.17 -15.07 -7.05
N GLY A 94 8.13 -14.76 -8.35
CA GLY A 94 6.96 -15.01 -9.19
C GLY A 94 6.16 -13.74 -9.52
N ALA A 95 5.25 -13.85 -10.49
CA ALA A 95 4.51 -12.72 -11.06
C ALA A 95 3.61 -11.99 -10.04
N CYS A 96 3.21 -12.69 -8.99
CA CYS A 96 2.30 -12.23 -7.93
C CYS A 96 2.99 -12.12 -6.56
N ALA A 97 4.33 -12.05 -6.55
CA ALA A 97 5.08 -11.85 -5.32
C ALA A 97 4.60 -10.59 -4.59
N ILE A 98 4.39 -10.71 -3.28
CA ILE A 98 4.04 -9.63 -2.37
C ILE A 98 5.34 -9.00 -1.83
N ARG A 99 5.35 -7.69 -1.59
CA ARG A 99 6.50 -7.00 -0.97
C ARG A 99 6.22 -6.55 0.46
N GLY A 100 4.96 -6.26 0.78
CA GLY A 100 4.50 -5.93 2.12
C GLY A 100 3.13 -6.56 2.42
N LEU A 101 2.90 -6.87 3.70
CA LEU A 101 1.60 -7.30 4.20
C LEU A 101 1.43 -6.86 5.64
N THR A 102 0.33 -6.16 5.92
CA THR A 102 -0.07 -5.77 7.27
C THR A 102 -1.16 -6.68 7.82
N PHE A 103 -0.86 -7.33 8.94
CA PHE A 103 -1.82 -8.01 9.81
C PHE A 103 -2.23 -7.06 10.92
N SER A 104 -3.04 -6.06 10.61
CA SER A 104 -3.31 -4.95 11.55
C SER A 104 -3.95 -5.42 12.87
N GLY A 105 -4.83 -6.43 12.83
CA GLY A 105 -5.41 -7.08 14.02
C GLY A 105 -4.38 -7.76 14.93
N LYS A 106 -3.18 -8.06 14.41
CA LYS A 106 -2.06 -8.68 15.14
C LYS A 106 -0.91 -7.70 15.39
N ARG A 107 -1.01 -6.45 14.89
CA ARG A 107 0.07 -5.46 14.94
C ARG A 107 1.38 -6.01 14.41
N GLN A 108 1.28 -6.60 13.23
CA GLN A 108 2.41 -7.18 12.55
C GLN A 108 2.44 -6.75 11.08
N ILE A 109 3.58 -6.20 10.66
CA ILE A 109 3.92 -5.94 9.26
C ILE A 109 5.00 -6.94 8.82
N GLN A 110 4.81 -7.54 7.65
CA GLN A 110 5.80 -8.39 7.01
C GLN A 110 6.32 -7.74 5.73
N LEU A 111 7.64 -7.60 5.61
CA LEU A 111 8.30 -7.02 4.44
C LEU A 111 9.19 -8.07 3.78
N PHE A 112 9.08 -8.27 2.47
CA PHE A 112 9.77 -9.34 1.73
C PHE A 112 10.91 -8.80 0.87
N TYR A 113 12.08 -8.59 1.48
CA TYR A 113 13.25 -7.96 0.85
C TYR A 113 14.55 -8.67 1.20
N GLY A 114 15.48 -8.66 0.24
CA GLY A 114 16.80 -9.28 0.35
C GLY A 114 17.92 -8.24 0.41
N PRO A 115 19.18 -8.70 0.49
CA PRO A 115 20.34 -7.81 0.51
C PRO A 115 20.40 -6.86 -0.69
N ASN A 116 21.01 -5.69 -0.50
CA ASN A 116 21.17 -4.62 -1.50
C ASN A 116 19.83 -4.04 -1.98
N THR A 117 18.80 -4.10 -1.12
CA THR A 117 17.52 -3.44 -1.37
C THR A 117 17.69 -1.93 -1.25
N ASP A 118 17.09 -1.19 -2.18
CA ASP A 118 16.91 0.25 -2.07
C ASP A 118 16.06 0.59 -0.82
N LEU A 119 16.68 1.24 0.16
CA LEU A 119 16.04 1.57 1.44
C LEU A 119 14.95 2.63 1.30
N ASP A 120 15.02 3.51 0.30
CA ASP A 120 13.96 4.51 0.08
C ASP A 120 12.68 3.80 -0.40
N ARG A 121 12.84 2.80 -1.26
CA ARG A 121 11.72 1.94 -1.69
C ARG A 121 11.15 1.12 -0.54
N LEU A 122 12.00 0.58 0.34
CA LEU A 122 11.55 -0.15 1.52
C LEU A 122 10.79 0.77 2.48
N GLN A 123 11.27 2.01 2.66
CA GLN A 123 10.63 3.04 3.48
C GLN A 123 9.27 3.45 2.91
N ALA A 124 9.16 3.66 1.60
CA ALA A 124 7.89 3.95 0.93
C ALA A 124 6.86 2.84 1.16
N LEU A 125 7.29 1.58 1.06
CA LEU A 125 6.42 0.46 1.36
C LEU A 125 6.01 0.42 2.83
N MET A 126 6.95 0.62 3.75
CA MET A 126 6.64 0.65 5.17
C MET A 126 5.62 1.75 5.50
N ALA A 127 5.76 2.93 4.89
CA ALA A 127 4.81 4.03 5.04
C ALA A 127 3.39 3.61 4.62
N HIS A 128 3.24 2.94 3.46
CA HIS A 128 1.96 2.37 3.02
C HIS A 128 1.40 1.38 4.04
N GLU A 129 2.20 0.42 4.50
CA GLU A 129 1.77 -0.61 5.45
C GLU A 129 1.35 -0.01 6.82
N LEU A 130 2.02 1.06 7.25
CA LEU A 130 1.62 1.80 8.46
C LEU A 130 0.24 2.44 8.32
N VAL A 131 -0.14 2.91 7.12
CA VAL A 131 -1.50 3.43 6.91
C VAL A 131 -2.54 2.34 7.16
N HIS A 132 -2.29 1.08 6.80
CA HIS A 132 -3.22 0.00 7.13
C HIS A 132 -3.38 -0.23 8.64
N GLN A 133 -2.32 -0.04 9.42
CA GLN A 133 -2.44 -0.05 10.87
C GLN A 133 -3.21 1.17 11.37
N LEU A 134 -2.97 2.37 10.83
CA LEU A 134 -3.69 3.59 11.22
C LEU A 134 -5.17 3.57 10.82
N GLN A 135 -5.52 3.00 9.67
CA GLN A 135 -6.91 2.75 9.28
C GLN A 135 -7.61 1.88 10.33
N ARG A 136 -6.94 0.84 10.84
CA ARG A 136 -7.46 0.04 11.95
C ARG A 136 -7.59 0.86 13.23
N GLU A 137 -6.59 1.65 13.60
CA GLU A 137 -6.66 2.51 14.80
C GLU A 137 -7.83 3.49 14.72
N ARG A 138 -8.10 4.05 13.54
CA ARG A 138 -9.19 5.02 13.31
C ARG A 138 -10.57 4.40 13.29
N PHE A 139 -10.74 3.27 12.60
CA PHE A 139 -12.06 2.72 12.27
C PHE A 139 -12.40 1.42 13.01
N GLY A 140 -11.43 0.83 13.70
CA GLY A 140 -11.58 -0.43 14.42
C GLY A 140 -11.51 -1.68 13.53
N ASP A 141 -11.42 -2.83 14.20
CA ASP A 141 -11.18 -4.13 13.56
C ASP A 141 -12.25 -4.54 12.55
N ARG A 142 -13.52 -4.30 12.88
CA ARG A 142 -14.65 -4.70 12.02
C ARG A 142 -14.62 -3.97 10.69
N VAL A 143 -14.52 -2.64 10.73
CA VAL A 143 -14.45 -1.81 9.52
C VAL A 143 -13.20 -2.17 8.74
N GLN A 144 -12.06 -2.33 9.40
CA GLN A 144 -10.82 -2.67 8.72
C GLN A 144 -10.95 -3.98 7.92
N GLN A 145 -11.65 -4.99 8.44
CA GLN A 145 -11.85 -6.28 7.77
C GLN A 145 -12.83 -6.21 6.60
N SER A 146 -13.80 -5.29 6.64
CA SER A 146 -14.84 -5.14 5.62
C SER A 146 -14.66 -3.95 4.68
N ALA A 147 -13.57 -3.18 4.80
CA ALA A 147 -13.36 -2.02 3.94
C ALA A 147 -13.18 -2.43 2.46
N ASP A 148 -13.85 -1.67 1.58
CA ASP A 148 -13.69 -1.75 0.12
C ASP A 148 -12.20 -1.70 -0.24
N VAL A 149 -11.73 -2.61 -1.09
CA VAL A 149 -10.31 -2.69 -1.47
C VAL A 149 -9.80 -1.42 -2.15
N ILE A 150 -10.66 -0.72 -2.89
CA ILE A 150 -10.32 0.56 -3.53
C ILE A 150 -9.94 1.59 -2.47
N LEU A 151 -10.77 1.72 -1.44
CA LEU A 151 -10.58 2.69 -0.36
C LEU A 151 -9.43 2.27 0.56
N LEU A 152 -9.31 0.96 0.85
CA LEU A 152 -8.23 0.39 1.66
C LEU A 152 -6.86 0.71 1.08
N GLU A 153 -6.63 0.34 -0.18
CA GLU A 153 -5.31 0.45 -0.81
C GLU A 153 -5.08 1.85 -1.38
N GLY A 154 -6.11 2.50 -1.93
CA GLY A 154 -6.02 3.85 -2.47
C GLY A 154 -5.70 4.89 -1.40
N TRP A 155 -6.35 4.82 -0.23
CA TRP A 155 -6.05 5.75 0.86
C TRP A 155 -4.67 5.50 1.47
N ALA A 156 -4.22 4.25 1.52
CA ALA A 156 -2.85 3.92 1.93
C ALA A 156 -1.80 4.52 0.98
N MET A 157 -2.06 4.50 -0.33
CA MET A 157 -1.21 5.14 -1.33
C MET A 157 -1.17 6.67 -1.18
N VAL A 158 -2.34 7.31 -1.01
CA VAL A 158 -2.42 8.78 -0.86
C VAL A 158 -1.77 9.23 0.44
N ALA A 159 -2.02 8.55 1.57
CA ALA A 159 -1.50 8.95 2.87
C ALA A 159 0.00 8.64 3.07
N SER A 160 0.62 7.86 2.17
CA SER A 160 2.04 7.52 2.23
C SER A 160 2.90 8.20 1.15
N ASP A 161 2.31 9.08 0.32
CA ASP A 161 2.96 9.49 -0.91
C ASP A 161 4.21 10.37 -0.76
N ASP A 162 4.44 10.98 0.41
CA ASP A 162 5.65 11.75 0.70
C ASP A 162 6.92 10.89 0.63
N PHE A 163 6.78 9.57 0.83
CA PHE A 163 7.87 8.62 0.72
C PHE A 163 8.00 8.04 -0.69
N ALA A 164 7.06 8.32 -1.59
CA ALA A 164 7.00 7.79 -2.94
C ALA A 164 6.91 8.92 -3.98
N ARG A 165 7.78 9.93 -3.88
CA ARG A 165 7.87 11.07 -4.81
C ARG A 165 8.75 10.81 -6.02
N THR A 166 8.52 11.54 -7.11
CA THR A 166 9.36 11.53 -8.32
C THR A 166 10.83 11.88 -7.99
N PRO A 167 11.81 11.52 -8.85
CA PRO A 167 13.23 11.75 -8.54
C PRO A 167 13.62 13.21 -8.27
N ASP A 168 12.87 14.16 -8.82
CA ASP A 168 13.01 15.60 -8.57
C ASP A 168 12.29 16.07 -7.29
N GLY A 169 11.63 15.17 -6.57
CA GLY A 169 10.85 15.44 -5.37
C GLY A 169 9.50 16.14 -5.61
N GLY A 170 9.16 16.43 -6.87
CA GLY A 170 8.05 17.32 -7.22
C GLY A 170 6.68 16.77 -6.81
N GLU A 171 6.31 15.59 -7.32
CA GLU A 171 4.96 15.05 -7.16
C GLU A 171 4.98 13.59 -6.68
N PRO A 172 3.83 13.09 -6.16
CA PRO A 172 3.63 11.67 -5.94
C PRO A 172 3.85 10.84 -7.21
N ARG A 173 4.61 9.74 -7.11
CA ARG A 173 4.85 8.86 -8.27
C ARG A 173 3.57 8.24 -8.83
N TRP A 174 2.56 7.99 -8.00
CA TRP A 174 1.27 7.47 -8.47
C TRP A 174 0.57 8.49 -9.39
N GLN A 175 0.66 9.78 -9.07
CA GLN A 175 0.09 10.86 -9.87
C GLN A 175 0.83 11.03 -11.20
N ALA A 176 2.17 10.98 -11.17
CA ALA A 176 3.01 10.97 -12.37
C ALA A 176 2.65 9.81 -13.32
N ARG A 177 2.50 8.60 -12.76
CA ARG A 177 2.12 7.40 -13.51
C ARG A 177 0.69 7.45 -14.02
N MET A 178 -0.25 8.01 -13.25
CA MET A 178 -1.63 8.22 -13.68
C MET A 178 -1.69 9.10 -14.94
N ARG A 179 -0.94 10.22 -14.98
CA ARG A 179 -0.90 11.07 -16.19
C ARG A 179 -0.30 10.38 -17.40
N GLU A 180 0.71 9.53 -17.20
CA GLU A 180 1.24 8.69 -18.28
C GLU A 180 0.19 7.68 -18.78
N GLN A 181 -0.52 7.02 -17.86
CA GLN A 181 -1.56 6.06 -18.19
C GLN A 181 -2.73 6.70 -18.94
N VAL A 182 -3.14 7.92 -18.59
CA VAL A 182 -4.12 8.71 -19.36
C VAL A 182 -3.61 8.97 -20.78
N ARG A 183 -2.37 9.45 -20.93
CA ARG A 183 -1.76 9.73 -22.25
C ARG A 183 -1.67 8.47 -23.13
N GLN A 184 -1.49 7.31 -22.53
CA GLN A 184 -1.41 6.02 -23.22
C GLN A 184 -2.78 5.35 -23.43
N ASN A 185 -3.88 5.96 -23.00
CA ASN A 185 -5.21 5.34 -22.96
C ASN A 185 -5.22 3.98 -22.22
N ALA A 186 -4.46 3.88 -21.13
CA ALA A 186 -4.25 2.67 -20.34
C ALA A 186 -5.10 2.63 -19.05
N ILE A 187 -6.28 3.26 -19.06
CA ILE A 187 -7.16 3.33 -17.88
C ILE A 187 -7.98 2.04 -17.76
N LEU A 188 -7.75 1.32 -16.66
CA LEU A 188 -8.46 0.10 -16.30
C LEU A 188 -9.78 0.44 -15.60
N PRO A 189 -10.79 -0.45 -15.64
CA PRO A 189 -11.92 -0.38 -14.71
C PRO A 189 -11.44 -0.41 -13.25
N LEU A 190 -12.06 0.38 -12.36
CA LEU A 190 -11.69 0.35 -10.94
C LEU A 190 -11.97 -1.00 -10.27
N THR A 191 -12.82 -1.84 -10.89
CA THR A 191 -13.24 -3.16 -10.43
C THR A 191 -12.39 -4.32 -10.93
N VAL A 192 -11.19 -4.07 -11.45
CA VAL A 192 -10.27 -5.14 -11.91
C VAL A 192 -10.05 -6.19 -10.81
N ASP A 193 -10.29 -7.45 -11.16
CA ASP A 193 -10.10 -8.60 -10.28
C ASP A 193 -8.62 -9.01 -10.20
N LEU A 194 -7.94 -8.55 -9.15
CA LEU A 194 -6.55 -8.92 -8.85
C LEU A 194 -6.37 -10.38 -8.45
N GLY A 195 -7.44 -11.07 -8.02
CA GLY A 195 -7.40 -12.51 -7.77
C GLY A 195 -7.21 -13.31 -9.06
N ARG A 196 -7.75 -12.82 -10.18
CA ARG A 196 -7.55 -13.39 -11.51
C ARG A 196 -6.30 -12.86 -12.22
N ASN A 197 -5.90 -11.62 -11.95
CA ASN A 197 -4.76 -10.99 -12.60
C ASN A 197 -3.87 -10.21 -11.61
N CYS A 198 -3.08 -10.96 -10.83
CA CYS A 198 -2.09 -10.40 -9.92
C CYS A 198 -0.74 -10.07 -10.58
N ARG A 199 -0.67 -10.02 -11.92
CA ARG A 199 0.56 -9.64 -12.63
C ARG A 199 1.00 -8.27 -12.16
N THR A 200 2.31 -8.11 -12.00
CA THR A 200 2.89 -6.90 -11.43
C THR A 200 2.47 -5.63 -12.19
N THR A 201 2.37 -5.67 -13.52
CA THR A 201 1.93 -4.51 -14.32
C THR A 201 0.49 -4.11 -14.02
N THR A 202 -0.47 -5.03 -14.15
CA THR A 202 -1.89 -4.75 -13.85
C THR A 202 -2.09 -4.26 -12.42
N ARG A 203 -1.40 -4.89 -11.46
CA ARG A 203 -1.47 -4.53 -10.05
C ARG A 203 -0.93 -3.12 -9.78
N ASN A 204 0.20 -2.76 -10.35
CA ASN A 204 0.75 -1.41 -10.18
C ASN A 204 -0.20 -0.36 -10.77
N THR A 205 -0.70 -0.61 -11.97
CA THR A 205 -1.63 0.29 -12.66
C THR A 205 -2.90 0.48 -11.85
N ILE A 206 -3.51 -0.58 -11.32
CA ILE A 206 -4.76 -0.44 -10.57
C ILE A 206 -4.57 0.29 -9.23
N TYR A 207 -3.42 0.12 -8.56
CA TYR A 207 -3.12 0.86 -7.32
C TYR A 207 -2.98 2.37 -7.58
N ASP A 208 -2.35 2.75 -8.71
CA ASP A 208 -2.30 4.16 -9.12
C ASP A 208 -3.71 4.72 -9.38
N HIS A 209 -4.58 3.93 -10.02
CA HIS A 209 -5.96 4.31 -10.27
C HIS A 209 -6.78 4.43 -8.98
N TRP A 210 -6.63 3.49 -8.04
CA TRP A 210 -7.30 3.55 -6.73
C TRP A 210 -6.83 4.75 -5.91
N ALA A 211 -5.52 5.04 -5.90
CA ALA A 211 -4.98 6.24 -5.26
C ALA A 211 -5.57 7.51 -5.89
N SER A 212 -5.62 7.56 -7.23
CA SER A 212 -6.20 8.67 -7.97
C SER A 212 -7.69 8.84 -7.70
N PHE A 213 -8.45 7.75 -7.61
CA PHE A 213 -9.88 7.79 -7.28
C PHE A 213 -10.12 8.30 -5.86
N VAL A 214 -9.33 7.83 -4.88
CA VAL A 214 -9.42 8.34 -3.50
C VAL A 214 -9.06 9.82 -3.42
N ALA A 215 -8.01 10.27 -4.13
CA ALA A 215 -7.65 11.68 -4.20
C ALA A 215 -8.76 12.53 -4.84
N PHE A 216 -9.43 12.02 -5.87
CA PHE A 216 -10.62 12.66 -6.45
C PHE A 216 -11.75 12.77 -5.42
N LEU A 217 -12.07 11.69 -4.69
CA LEU A 217 -13.12 11.73 -3.68
C LEU A 217 -12.80 12.73 -2.56
N GLU A 218 -11.56 12.74 -2.08
CA GLU A 218 -11.08 13.67 -1.06
C GLU A 218 -11.16 15.12 -1.55
N GLN A 219 -10.72 15.40 -2.79
CA GLN A 219 -10.73 16.76 -3.34
C GLN A 219 -12.15 17.28 -3.61
N GLN A 220 -13.05 16.44 -4.12
CA GLN A 220 -14.40 16.87 -4.50
C GLN A 220 -15.39 16.88 -3.33
N TYR A 221 -15.25 15.96 -2.39
CA TYR A 221 -16.25 15.73 -1.33
C TYR A 221 -15.69 15.88 0.09
N GLY A 222 -14.37 16.04 0.24
CA GLY A 222 -13.72 16.23 1.52
C GLY A 222 -13.43 14.94 2.28
N GLN A 223 -12.55 15.07 3.27
CA GLN A 223 -12.04 13.95 4.06
C GLN A 223 -13.10 13.28 4.94
N GLU A 224 -14.11 14.02 5.42
CA GLU A 224 -15.19 13.47 6.25
C GLU A 224 -16.08 12.51 5.46
N ALA A 225 -16.45 12.88 4.23
CA ALA A 225 -17.19 12.01 3.34
C ALA A 225 -16.37 10.78 2.96
N LEU A 226 -15.06 10.94 2.68
CA LEU A 226 -14.15 9.83 2.45
C LEU A 226 -14.08 8.86 3.65
N ALA A 227 -13.98 9.38 4.87
CA ALA A 227 -14.00 8.57 6.08
C ALA A 227 -15.33 7.82 6.27
N THR A 228 -16.44 8.48 5.93
CA THR A 228 -17.79 7.89 6.02
C THR A 228 -17.97 6.73 5.04
N VAL A 229 -17.56 6.90 3.77
CA VAL A 229 -17.64 5.80 2.79
C VAL A 229 -16.67 4.67 3.10
N TYR A 230 -15.48 4.97 3.66
CA TYR A 230 -14.58 3.92 4.14
C TYR A 230 -15.24 3.04 5.19
N ALA A 231 -15.95 3.66 6.14
CA ALA A 231 -16.61 2.98 7.24
C ALA A 231 -17.84 2.16 6.82
N SER A 232 -18.44 2.44 5.65
CA SER A 232 -19.59 1.70 5.14
C SER A 232 -19.24 0.46 4.32
N GLY A 233 -17.94 0.13 4.20
CA GLY A 233 -17.49 -1.08 3.49
C GLY A 233 -18.14 -2.35 4.04
N HIS A 234 -18.73 -3.15 3.15
CA HIS A 234 -19.39 -4.42 3.45
C HIS A 234 -18.64 -5.64 2.88
N GLY A 235 -17.35 -5.51 2.55
CA GLY A 235 -16.49 -6.58 2.04
C GLY A 235 -15.20 -6.08 1.39
N ARG A 236 -14.37 -7.00 0.89
CA ARG A 236 -13.15 -6.66 0.12
C ARG A 236 -13.38 -6.53 -1.38
N ALA A 237 -14.62 -6.65 -1.85
CA ALA A 237 -14.90 -6.50 -3.26
C ALA A 237 -14.71 -5.01 -3.65
N ALA A 238 -14.20 -4.75 -4.85
CA ALA A 238 -14.08 -3.40 -5.35
C ALA A 238 -15.49 -2.78 -5.51
N GLY A 239 -15.69 -1.59 -4.97
CA GLY A 239 -16.99 -0.91 -5.01
C GLY A 239 -17.98 -1.37 -3.93
N SER A 240 -17.54 -2.10 -2.90
CA SER A 240 -18.41 -2.65 -1.85
C SER A 240 -18.67 -1.71 -0.67
N ALA A 241 -18.54 -0.40 -0.85
CA ALA A 241 -18.95 0.59 0.13
C ALA A 241 -20.24 1.28 -0.33
N ASP A 242 -20.95 1.93 0.58
CA ASP A 242 -22.21 2.61 0.27
C ASP A 242 -21.98 4.00 -0.36
N TYR A 243 -21.33 4.05 -1.53
CA TYR A 243 -21.06 5.29 -2.27
C TYR A 243 -22.34 6.09 -2.54
N ALA A 244 -23.44 5.39 -2.88
CA ALA A 244 -24.73 6.02 -3.16
C ALA A 244 -25.31 6.74 -1.94
N GLN A 245 -25.16 6.16 -0.75
CA GLN A 245 -25.65 6.78 0.48
C GLN A 245 -24.80 7.98 0.90
N VAL A 246 -23.48 7.89 0.73
CA VAL A 246 -22.55 8.93 1.20
C VAL A 246 -22.45 10.11 0.22
N TYR A 247 -22.37 9.83 -1.08
CA TYR A 247 -22.14 10.84 -2.11
C TYR A 247 -23.39 11.20 -2.92
N GLY A 248 -24.50 10.49 -2.72
CA GLY A 248 -25.71 10.64 -3.54
C GLY A 248 -25.53 10.15 -4.98
N LYS A 249 -24.47 9.39 -5.27
CA LYS A 249 -24.09 8.91 -6.60
C LYS A 249 -23.69 7.45 -6.56
N SER A 250 -24.06 6.68 -7.58
CA SER A 250 -23.61 5.29 -7.66
C SER A 250 -22.09 5.23 -7.82
N PHE A 251 -21.49 4.09 -7.48
CA PHE A 251 -20.06 3.86 -7.73
C PHE A 251 -19.70 4.05 -9.21
N ALA A 252 -20.57 3.62 -10.14
CA ALA A 252 -20.35 3.78 -11.57
C ALA A 252 -20.38 5.26 -12.02
N ASP A 253 -21.26 6.07 -11.45
CA ASP A 253 -21.31 7.51 -11.73
C ASP A 253 -20.05 8.21 -11.24
N LEU A 254 -19.58 7.86 -10.03
CA LEU A 254 -18.32 8.39 -9.48
C LEU A 254 -17.11 7.95 -10.30
N GLU A 255 -17.06 6.70 -10.78
CA GLU A 255 -16.00 6.23 -11.68
C GLU A 255 -16.01 7.03 -13.00
N ALA A 256 -17.18 7.30 -13.56
CA ALA A 256 -17.30 8.11 -14.79
C ALA A 256 -16.82 9.55 -14.57
N GLU A 257 -17.18 10.18 -13.45
CA GLU A 257 -16.73 11.52 -13.08
C GLU A 257 -15.21 11.57 -12.82
N TRP A 258 -14.68 10.57 -12.12
CA TRP A 258 -13.25 10.44 -11.91
C TRP A 258 -12.49 10.32 -13.24
N ARG A 259 -13.02 9.56 -14.21
CA ARG A 259 -12.41 9.44 -15.55
C ARG A 259 -12.32 10.79 -16.27
N VAL A 260 -13.35 11.62 -16.16
CA VAL A 260 -13.32 12.99 -16.69
C VAL A 260 -12.31 13.83 -15.92
N TRP A 261 -12.29 13.73 -14.59
CA TRP A 261 -11.36 14.47 -13.73
C TRP A 261 -9.90 14.17 -14.09
N VAL A 262 -9.49 12.90 -14.21
CA VAL A 262 -8.10 12.53 -14.55
C VAL A 262 -7.68 12.95 -15.96
N GLN A 263 -8.63 13.12 -16.88
CA GLN A 263 -8.35 13.63 -18.23
C GLN A 263 -8.13 15.15 -18.26
N GLY A 264 -8.65 15.88 -17.27
CA GLY A 264 -8.48 17.32 -17.12
C GLY A 264 -7.26 17.73 -16.28
N GLN A 265 -6.48 16.78 -15.76
CA GLN A 265 -5.26 17.01 -14.96
C GLN A 265 -3.99 17.12 -15.81
#